data_AF-A0A659QIH5-F1
#
_entry.id   AF-A0A659QIH5-F1
#
_cell.length_a   1.000
_cell.length_b   1.000
_cell.length_c   1.000
_cell.angle_alpha   90.00
_cell.angle_beta   90.00
_cell.angle_gamma   90.00
#
_symmetry.space_group_name_H-M   'P 1'
#
loop_
_entity.id
_entity.type
_entity.pdbx_description
1 polymer ?
#
loop_
_entity_poly.entity_id
_entity_poly.type
_entity_poly.pdbx_seq_one_letter_code
_entity_poly.pdbx_strand_id
1 'polypeptide(L)' 'PRPLLATKRARWARAREAGQRGAAGNQTLVSFDHPLTAGDEVAFFPPVTGG' A
#
# COMPACT_ATOMS: atom_id res chain seq x y z
N PRO A 1 -11.43 -12.21 23.26
CA PRO A 1 -11.61 -10.76 22.98
C PRO A 1 -10.51 -10.25 22.04
N ARG A 2 -10.80 -9.27 21.19
CA ARG A 2 -10.02 -8.86 20.01
C ARG A 2 -9.34 -7.47 20.18
N PRO A 3 -8.26 -7.25 20.97
CA PRO A 3 -7.71 -5.89 21.11
C PRO A 3 -6.60 -5.56 20.09
N LEU A 4 -6.00 -6.56 19.41
CA LEU A 4 -4.79 -6.33 18.59
C LEU A 4 -5.02 -5.64 17.23
N LEU A 5 -6.26 -5.42 16.81
CA LEU A 5 -6.55 -4.87 15.48
C LEU A 5 -6.82 -3.34 15.48
N ALA A 6 -7.09 -2.73 16.63
CA ALA A 6 -7.49 -1.32 16.69
C ALA A 6 -6.30 -0.37 16.47
N THR A 7 -5.13 -0.67 17.03
CA THR A 7 -3.93 0.19 16.95
C THR A 7 -3.30 0.26 15.55
N LYS A 8 -3.60 -0.70 14.66
CA LYS A 8 -3.17 -0.63 13.25
C LYS A 8 -3.93 0.45 12.46
N ARG A 9 -5.16 0.80 12.81
CA ARG A 9 -6.00 1.69 11.97
C ARG A 9 -5.45 3.10 11.81
N ALA A 10 -4.81 3.67 12.84
CA ALA A 10 -4.30 5.03 12.81
C ALA A 10 -3.09 5.22 11.87
N ARG A 11 -2.20 4.22 11.76
CA ARG A 11 -1.01 4.29 10.90
C ARG A 11 -1.36 4.18 9.40
N TRP A 12 -2.43 3.49 9.07
CA TRP A 12 -2.84 3.23 7.68
C TRP A 12 -3.71 4.37 7.12
N ALA A 13 -4.38 5.15 7.97
CA ALA A 13 -5.17 6.31 7.56
C ALA A 13 -4.30 7.41 6.93
N ARG A 14 -3.14 7.72 7.53
CA ARG A 14 -2.23 8.78 7.06
C ARG A 14 -1.57 8.49 5.70
N ALA A 15 -1.50 7.22 5.30
CA ALA A 15 -0.95 6.82 4.00
C ALA A 15 -1.94 7.00 2.84
N ARG A 16 -3.25 7.09 3.11
CA ARG A 16 -4.28 7.32 2.08
C ARG A 16 -4.42 8.79 1.67
N GLU A 17 -4.01 9.73 2.53
CA GLU A 17 -4.09 11.18 2.24
C GLU A 17 -2.96 11.68 1.34
N ALA A 18 -1.82 10.98 1.29
CA ALA A 18 -0.73 11.32 0.38
C ALA A 18 -1.00 10.68 -0.98
N GLY A 19 -1.39 11.50 -1.98
CA GLY A 19 -1.73 11.06 -3.34
C GLY A 19 -0.72 10.08 -3.94
N GLN A 20 -1.01 8.78 -3.84
CA GLN A 20 -0.13 7.70 -4.31
C GLN A 20 -0.02 7.75 -5.83
N ARG A 21 1.21 7.79 -6.36
CA ARG A 21 1.45 7.77 -7.83
C ARG A 21 1.29 6.36 -8.41
N GLY A 22 1.46 5.30 -7.61
CA GLY A 22 1.35 3.92 -8.10
C GLY A 22 1.58 2.84 -7.03
N ALA A 23 1.35 1.60 -7.43
CA ALA A 23 1.57 0.40 -6.63
C ALA A 23 2.56 -0.53 -7.33
N ALA A 24 3.34 -1.29 -6.56
CA ALA A 24 4.16 -2.38 -7.08
C ALA A 24 3.78 -3.70 -6.39
N GLY A 25 3.60 -4.74 -7.20
CA GLY A 25 3.40 -6.12 -6.76
C GLY A 25 4.63 -6.93 -7.13
N ASN A 26 5.21 -7.67 -6.18
CA ASN A 26 6.42 -8.48 -6.38
C ASN A 26 7.51 -7.71 -7.15
N GLN A 27 7.87 -6.54 -6.61
CA GLN A 27 8.91 -5.63 -7.10
C GLN A 27 8.67 -5.05 -8.53
N THR A 28 7.45 -5.19 -9.07
CA THR A 28 7.07 -4.69 -10.42
C THR A 28 5.92 -3.72 -10.33
N LEU A 29 5.94 -2.62 -11.11
CA LEU A 29 4.85 -1.65 -11.14
C LEU A 29 3.58 -2.27 -11.76
N VAL A 30 2.46 -2.15 -11.06
CA VAL A 30 1.17 -2.73 -11.46
C VAL A 30 0.03 -1.72 -11.38
N SER A 31 -1.05 -1.98 -12.12
CA SER A 31 -2.30 -1.24 -11.96
C SER A 31 -2.90 -1.52 -10.57
N PHE A 32 -3.70 -0.58 -10.06
CA PHE A 32 -4.44 -0.77 -8.81
C PHE A 32 -5.51 -1.88 -8.90
N ASP A 33 -5.93 -2.25 -10.11
CA ASP A 33 -6.85 -3.38 -10.36
C ASP A 33 -6.13 -4.72 -10.54
N HIS A 34 -4.81 -4.78 -10.31
CA HIS A 34 -4.05 -6.02 -10.40
C HIS A 34 -4.56 -7.05 -9.37
N PRO A 35 -4.88 -8.29 -9.78
CA PRO A 35 -5.36 -9.31 -8.86
C PRO A 35 -4.27 -9.67 -7.85
N LEU A 36 -4.66 -9.87 -6.59
CA LEU A 36 -3.74 -10.26 -5.51
C LEU A 36 -3.93 -11.73 -5.14
N THR A 37 -2.81 -12.40 -4.93
CA THR A 37 -2.73 -13.75 -4.40
C THR A 37 -2.15 -13.73 -3.00
N ALA A 38 -2.56 -14.69 -2.16
CA ALA A 38 -1.97 -14.86 -0.85
C ALA A 38 -0.45 -15.11 -0.98
N GLY A 39 0.36 -14.25 -0.35
CA GLY A 39 1.81 -14.29 -0.43
C GLY A 39 2.44 -13.20 -1.29
N ASP A 40 1.65 -12.42 -2.04
CA ASP A 40 2.18 -11.31 -2.83
C ASP A 40 2.69 -10.17 -1.93
N GLU A 41 3.85 -9.63 -2.31
CA GLU A 41 4.41 -8.42 -1.71
C GLU A 41 3.89 -7.19 -2.43
N VAL A 42 3.25 -6.27 -1.69
CA VAL A 42 2.69 -5.03 -2.24
C VAL A 42 3.33 -3.81 -1.58
N ALA A 43 3.77 -2.86 -2.40
CA ALA A 43 4.29 -1.58 -1.96
C ALA A 43 3.54 -0.42 -2.63
N PHE A 44 3.25 0.62 -1.85
CA PHE A 44 2.64 1.87 -2.33
C PHE A 44 3.65 3.00 -2.20
N PHE A 45 3.75 3.84 -3.23
CA PHE A 45 4.73 4.90 -3.24
C PHE A 45 4.07 6.27 -3.45
N PRO A 46 4.53 7.30 -2.72
CA PRO A 46 4.15 8.66 -3.00
C PRO A 46 4.68 9.08 -4.37
N PRO A 47 4.36 10.29 -4.82
CA PRO A 47 4.82 10.79 -6.07
C PRO A 47 6.36 10.76 -6.19
N VAL A 48 6.95 9.81 -6.94
CA VAL A 48 8.40 9.76 -7.24
C VAL A 48 8.84 10.97 -8.08
N THR A 49 9.65 11.86 -7.52
CA THR A 49 10.34 12.94 -8.24
C THR A 49 11.78 12.50 -8.47
N GLY A 50 11.97 11.52 -9.35
CA GLY A 50 13.33 11.17 -9.79
C GLY A 50 13.92 12.32 -10.59
N GLY A 51 15.09 12.78 -10.16
CA GLY A 51 16.07 13.48 -11.00
C GLY A 51 17.16 12.51 -11.40
#